data_AF-A0AAD5Q9V4-F1
#
_entry.id   AF-A0AAD5Q9V4-F1
#
_cell.length_a   1.000
_cell.length_b   1.000
_cell.length_c   1.000
_cell.angle_alpha   90.00
_cell.angle_beta   90.00
_cell.angle_gamma   90.00
#
_symmetry.space_group_name_H-M   'P 1'
#
loop_
_entity.id
_entity.type
_entity.pdbx_description
1 polymer ?
#
loop_
_entity_poly.entity_id
_entity_poly.type
_entity_poly.pdbx_seq_one_letter_code
_entity_poly.pdbx_strand_id
1 'polypeptide(L)'
;MKLLALTGMLAAAAAVHEAAASVTIHIKVHHHKGSPSHVQAKALSTGSGSGGAAAPSVGAESDPSKWHMTPVRSVQARVQGSAPSWDEATQSWVAGFGKTYAEKQRAVLDTVNTASVEGALMYVQAEGINAREQSNKCERKNKMQYIEFYELEIVQPTPSVAYYTSKHSTPEYCPFVAMDGGKCTDQGSDIPPECKQFDGIGGEPKLGHCVGANKVETDPRAPYPGNYWFSFPNSCVTKGWKDKTDECRAENSGGLCAPGEKPDGVKCTFSYKTLGYLNIDDLVGITDGSAIKEKKPFKNFTEFCLAGHVEFDAENTGSGFKVETTIPFWEKPNDETANRGRTEQMIKKYNELAPKAKVGKMQPLPDLTELTAKNPKCYLNTKECATAEFGCRRTLYAQLCQVCSKAEPGCEKAPADFKFPELEVPKPPKEDRDGSDDGSGTSGNAGDRDNSGETPTATPKNAAAGTTAYSAAAAVASTLLAAALL
;
A
#
# COMPACT_ATOMS: atom_id res chain seq x y z
N MET A 1 -7.50 44.46 -58.95
CA MET A 1 -7.00 44.44 -60.34
C MET A 1 -5.52 44.09 -60.28
N LYS A 2 -5.16 42.88 -60.75
CA LYS A 2 -3.84 42.34 -61.19
C LYS A 2 -2.60 42.51 -60.26
N LEU A 3 -2.04 41.41 -59.73
CA LEU A 3 -0.97 40.52 -60.31
C LEU A 3 0.41 41.21 -60.31
N LEU A 4 1.58 40.67 -59.95
CA LEU A 4 2.22 39.33 -59.87
C LEU A 4 3.36 39.44 -58.80
N ALA A 5 3.68 38.46 -57.94
CA ALA A 5 4.42 37.19 -58.16
C ALA A 5 5.87 37.35 -58.68
N LEU A 6 6.88 36.83 -57.94
CA LEU A 6 7.63 35.61 -58.30
C LEU A 6 8.88 35.35 -57.40
N THR A 7 9.09 34.05 -57.06
CA THR A 7 10.37 33.29 -56.88
C THR A 7 11.38 33.72 -55.80
N GLY A 8 12.09 32.83 -55.07
CA GLY A 8 12.17 31.38 -55.05
C GLY A 8 13.44 30.91 -54.29
N MET A 9 13.30 29.80 -53.56
CA MET A 9 14.27 28.70 -53.30
C MET A 9 15.61 28.86 -52.52
N LEU A 10 15.77 27.88 -51.61
CA LEU A 10 16.95 27.11 -51.17
C LEU A 10 17.83 27.54 -49.98
N ALA A 11 17.68 26.77 -48.89
CA ALA A 11 18.67 26.04 -48.08
C ALA A 11 19.94 26.75 -47.55
N ALA A 12 20.08 26.78 -46.21
CA ALA A 12 21.23 26.23 -45.48
C ALA A 12 21.01 26.32 -43.96
N ALA A 13 21.37 25.24 -43.26
CA ALA A 13 21.43 25.16 -41.81
C ALA A 13 22.52 26.08 -41.25
N ALA A 14 22.24 26.72 -40.11
CA ALA A 14 23.27 27.22 -39.20
C ALA A 14 22.76 27.07 -37.76
N ALA A 15 23.51 26.29 -36.99
CA ALA A 15 23.35 26.13 -35.56
C ALA A 15 23.56 27.45 -34.83
N VAL A 16 22.74 27.74 -33.82
CA VAL A 16 23.05 28.73 -32.80
C VAL A 16 22.85 28.07 -31.43
N HIS A 17 23.98 27.68 -30.84
CA HIS A 17 24.14 27.57 -29.41
C HIS A 17 23.98 28.96 -28.80
N GLU A 18 23.15 29.13 -27.78
CA GLU A 18 23.44 30.16 -26.77
C GLU A 18 22.89 29.80 -25.38
N ALA A 19 23.87 29.47 -24.53
CA ALA A 19 24.00 29.74 -23.10
C ALA A 19 22.73 29.84 -22.22
N ALA A 20 22.53 28.79 -21.41
CA ALA A 20 21.84 28.91 -20.13
C ALA A 20 22.69 29.78 -19.17
N ALA A 21 22.21 30.99 -18.88
CA ALA A 21 22.76 31.82 -17.81
C ALA A 21 22.35 31.22 -16.46
N SER A 22 23.31 30.60 -15.78
CA SER A 22 23.21 30.20 -14.37
C SER A 22 23.20 31.46 -13.49
N VAL A 23 22.06 31.79 -12.90
CA VAL A 23 21.99 32.81 -11.84
C VAL A 23 22.40 32.15 -10.52
N THR A 24 23.67 32.32 -10.16
CA THR A 24 24.19 31.98 -8.84
C THR A 24 23.80 33.09 -7.86
N ILE A 25 22.82 32.83 -6.98
CA ILE A 25 22.50 33.73 -5.86
C ILE A 25 23.45 33.43 -4.71
N HIS A 26 24.45 34.29 -4.51
CA HIS A 26 25.24 34.31 -3.27
C HIS A 26 24.46 35.07 -2.17
N ILE A 27 23.83 34.32 -1.26
CA ILE A 27 23.28 34.90 -0.03
C ILE A 27 24.43 35.09 0.96
N LYS A 28 24.86 36.34 1.14
CA LYS A 28 25.83 36.77 2.14
C LYS A 28 25.07 37.04 3.45
N VAL A 29 25.10 36.11 4.39
CA VAL A 29 24.49 36.28 5.72
C VAL A 29 25.37 37.22 6.55
N HIS A 30 24.90 38.44 6.81
CA HIS A 30 25.52 39.35 7.76
C HIS A 30 25.14 38.95 9.19
N HIS A 31 26.14 38.55 9.99
CA HIS A 31 26.01 38.42 11.44
C HIS A 31 25.96 39.82 12.08
N HIS A 32 24.80 40.19 12.63
CA HIS A 32 24.71 41.30 13.56
C HIS A 32 24.88 40.79 15.00
N LYS A 33 25.98 41.22 15.64
CA LYS A 33 26.16 41.14 17.10
C LYS A 33 25.25 42.17 17.77
N GLY A 34 24.43 41.72 18.70
CA GLY A 34 23.72 42.55 19.69
C GLY A 34 23.56 41.75 20.98
N SER A 35 24.19 42.23 22.05
CA SER A 35 24.13 41.67 23.41
C SER A 35 23.15 42.52 24.27
N PRO A 36 22.81 42.13 25.52
CA PRO A 36 21.48 41.70 25.91
C PRO A 36 20.72 42.74 26.73
N SER A 37 19.40 42.57 26.86
CA SER A 37 18.60 43.27 27.87
C SER A 37 17.88 42.26 28.74
N HIS A 38 18.28 42.24 30.01
CA HIS A 38 17.64 41.54 31.12
C HIS A 38 16.22 42.08 31.34
N VAL A 39 15.23 41.19 31.30
CA VAL A 39 14.00 41.35 32.08
C VAL A 39 13.74 40.02 32.79
N GLN A 40 13.92 40.01 34.10
CA GLN A 40 13.42 38.97 34.97
C GLN A 40 11.91 39.12 35.11
N ALA A 41 11.17 38.05 34.83
CA ALA A 41 9.82 37.85 35.34
C ALA A 41 9.65 36.39 35.75
N LYS A 42 8.89 36.25 36.83
CA LYS A 42 8.91 35.21 37.85
C LYS A 42 8.16 33.95 37.41
N ALA A 43 8.64 32.80 37.85
CA ALA A 43 8.07 31.48 37.61
C ALA A 43 6.63 31.35 38.11
N LEU A 44 5.74 30.82 37.26
CA LEU A 44 4.54 30.10 37.69
C LEU A 44 4.61 28.68 37.14
N SER A 45 4.67 27.74 38.06
CA SER A 45 4.56 26.30 37.87
C SER A 45 3.10 25.91 37.66
N THR A 46 2.81 25.26 36.54
CA THR A 46 1.70 24.30 36.40
C THR A 46 2.17 23.21 35.45
N GLY A 47 2.28 21.99 35.98
CA GLY A 47 2.87 20.84 35.30
C GLY A 47 2.11 20.42 34.04
N SER A 48 2.89 20.08 33.01
CA SER A 48 2.42 19.35 31.85
C SER A 48 3.10 17.98 31.89
N GLY A 49 2.33 16.93 32.18
CA GLY A 49 2.77 15.56 32.11
C GLY A 49 2.93 15.16 30.65
N SER A 50 4.16 15.13 30.14
CA SER A 50 4.47 14.44 28.89
C SER A 50 4.77 12.97 29.20
N GLY A 51 3.79 12.11 28.95
CA GLY A 51 4.00 10.68 28.78
C GLY A 51 4.70 10.44 27.44
N GLY A 52 5.97 10.83 27.32
CA GLY A 52 6.84 10.37 26.24
C GLY A 52 7.30 8.97 26.57
N ALA A 53 6.89 7.98 25.79
CA ALA A 53 7.47 6.64 25.86
C ALA A 53 8.97 6.77 25.63
N ALA A 54 9.76 6.43 26.65
CA ALA A 54 11.20 6.36 26.54
C ALA A 54 11.58 5.33 25.47
N ALA A 55 12.53 5.70 24.60
CA ALA A 55 13.18 4.74 23.73
C ALA A 55 13.76 3.59 24.58
N PRO A 56 13.62 2.32 24.18
CA PRO A 56 14.21 1.22 24.93
C PRO A 56 15.73 1.41 24.95
N SER A 57 16.32 1.27 26.14
CA SER A 57 17.76 1.28 26.35
C SER A 57 18.40 0.16 25.51
N VAL A 58 19.33 0.55 24.65
CA VAL A 58 20.23 -0.36 23.91
C VAL A 58 21.01 -1.20 24.92
N GLY A 59 20.82 -2.52 24.90
CA GLY A 59 21.63 -3.47 25.68
C GLY A 59 20.92 -4.64 26.38
N ALA A 60 19.60 -4.78 26.28
CA ALA A 60 18.92 -5.99 26.77
C ALA A 60 18.74 -7.00 25.64
N GLU A 61 19.19 -8.24 25.82
CA GLU A 61 18.72 -9.38 25.02
C GLU A 61 17.19 -9.34 25.04
N SER A 62 16.57 -9.07 23.90
CA SER A 62 15.13 -9.13 23.77
C SER A 62 14.73 -10.58 23.92
N ASP A 63 14.14 -10.93 25.07
CA ASP A 63 13.40 -12.17 25.26
C ASP A 63 12.46 -12.35 24.05
N PRO A 64 12.64 -13.40 23.22
CA PRO A 64 11.83 -13.58 22.03
C PRO A 64 10.34 -13.67 22.30
N SER A 65 9.95 -14.09 23.51
CA SER A 65 8.55 -14.13 23.95
C SER A 65 7.96 -12.75 24.26
N LYS A 66 8.80 -11.71 24.35
CA LYS A 66 8.42 -10.32 24.63
C LYS A 66 8.61 -9.36 23.45
N TRP A 67 9.20 -9.83 22.34
CA TRP A 67 9.40 -8.96 21.19
C TRP A 67 8.08 -8.70 20.46
N HIS A 68 7.88 -7.43 20.11
CA HIS A 68 6.81 -6.97 19.23
C HIS A 68 7.40 -6.02 18.19
N MET A 69 6.82 -6.05 16.99
CA MET A 69 7.18 -5.08 15.95
C MET A 69 6.98 -3.66 16.48
N THR A 70 7.98 -2.80 16.28
CA THR A 70 7.83 -1.38 16.60
C THR A 70 6.87 -0.75 15.60
N PRO A 71 5.85 0.02 16.05
CA PRO A 71 4.84 0.59 15.16
C PRO A 71 5.44 1.39 14.00
N VAL A 72 4.94 1.13 12.80
CA VAL A 72 5.31 1.87 11.58
C VAL A 72 4.16 2.78 11.18
N ARG A 73 4.44 4.07 11.04
CA ARG A 73 3.53 5.05 10.46
C ARG A 73 3.67 5.02 8.94
N SER A 74 2.62 4.59 8.26
CA SER A 74 2.55 4.44 6.80
C SER A 74 1.52 5.42 6.23
N VAL A 75 1.76 5.97 5.04
CA VAL A 75 0.76 6.74 4.28
C VAL A 75 0.46 6.02 2.98
N GLN A 76 -0.82 5.76 2.76
CA GLN A 76 -1.31 4.96 1.64
C GLN A 76 -2.56 5.60 1.05
N ALA A 77 -2.98 5.11 -0.12
CA ALA A 77 -4.13 5.65 -0.83
C ALA A 77 -5.07 4.55 -1.31
N ARG A 78 -6.36 4.88 -1.45
CA ARG A 78 -7.36 3.98 -2.06
C ARG A 78 -8.25 4.78 -3.00
N VAL A 79 -8.51 4.20 -4.17
CA VAL A 79 -9.46 4.76 -5.13
C VAL A 79 -10.86 4.28 -4.76
N GLN A 80 -11.80 5.20 -4.67
CA GLN A 80 -13.14 5.01 -4.14
C GLN A 80 -14.19 5.64 -5.05
N GLY A 81 -15.39 5.07 -5.04
CA GLY A 81 -16.52 5.62 -5.79
C GLY A 81 -17.34 6.69 -5.05
N SER A 82 -17.15 6.82 -3.75
CA SER A 82 -17.82 7.80 -2.89
C SER A 82 -16.79 8.59 -2.10
N ALA A 83 -17.07 9.86 -1.83
CA ALA A 83 -16.25 10.66 -0.92
C ALA A 83 -16.45 10.18 0.53
N PRO A 84 -15.42 10.30 1.40
CA PRO A 84 -15.60 10.08 2.82
C PRO A 84 -16.49 11.17 3.41
N SER A 85 -17.16 10.85 4.51
CA SER A 85 -18.01 11.77 5.27
C SER A 85 -17.27 12.34 6.47
N TRP A 86 -17.39 13.64 6.72
CA TRP A 86 -16.82 14.27 7.90
C TRP A 86 -17.73 14.03 9.11
N ASP A 87 -17.18 13.44 10.17
CA ASP A 87 -17.83 13.33 11.47
C ASP A 87 -17.41 14.50 12.36
N GLU A 88 -18.35 15.39 12.68
CA GLU A 88 -18.08 16.57 13.50
C GLU A 88 -17.81 16.24 14.97
N ALA A 89 -18.39 15.15 15.49
CA ALA A 89 -18.23 14.81 16.90
C ALA A 89 -16.81 14.30 17.20
N THR A 90 -16.26 13.50 16.29
CA THR A 90 -14.91 12.93 16.41
C THR A 90 -13.86 13.70 15.63
N GLN A 91 -14.27 14.70 14.84
CA GLN A 91 -13.40 15.51 13.97
C GLN A 91 -12.55 14.62 13.04
N SER A 92 -13.20 13.66 12.38
CA SER A 92 -12.54 12.67 11.52
C SER A 92 -13.34 12.34 10.27
N TRP A 93 -12.65 11.96 9.21
CA TRP A 93 -13.26 11.43 7.99
C TRP A 93 -13.54 9.92 8.15
N VAL A 94 -14.78 9.51 7.84
CA VAL A 94 -15.28 8.14 7.96
C VAL A 94 -16.02 7.71 6.68
N ALA A 95 -16.41 6.44 6.57
CA ALA A 95 -17.25 6.00 5.46
C ALA A 95 -18.63 6.70 5.46
N GLY A 96 -19.20 6.90 4.26
CA GLY A 96 -20.54 7.47 4.10
C GLY A 96 -21.69 6.54 4.51
N PHE A 97 -21.39 5.31 4.94
CA PHE A 97 -22.35 4.28 5.31
C PHE A 97 -21.98 3.63 6.65
N GLY A 98 -22.98 3.10 7.35
CA GLY A 98 -22.89 2.63 8.74
C GLY A 98 -23.74 3.49 9.69
N LYS A 99 -24.19 2.90 10.80
CA LYS A 99 -25.12 3.54 11.75
C LYS A 99 -24.39 4.27 12.87
N THR A 100 -23.29 3.70 13.35
CA THR A 100 -22.47 4.26 14.43
C THR A 100 -21.13 4.78 13.91
N TYR A 101 -20.46 5.65 14.67
CA TYR A 101 -19.10 6.08 14.34
C TYR A 101 -18.14 4.89 14.16
N ALA A 102 -18.22 3.89 15.05
CA ALA A 102 -17.39 2.69 14.97
C ALA A 102 -17.66 1.87 13.70
N GLU A 103 -18.93 1.75 13.27
CA GLU A 103 -19.27 1.10 12.00
C GLU A 103 -18.73 1.87 10.80
N LYS A 104 -18.91 3.19 10.76
CA LYS A 104 -18.41 4.05 9.68
C LYS A 104 -16.89 4.07 9.60
N GLN A 105 -16.21 4.07 10.75
CA GLN A 105 -14.75 3.95 10.84
C GLN A 105 -14.30 2.57 10.37
N ARG A 106 -14.98 1.49 10.76
CA ARG A 106 -14.62 0.15 10.33
C ARG A 106 -14.75 -0.03 8.82
N ALA A 107 -15.84 0.47 8.25
CA ALA A 107 -16.20 0.33 6.84
C ALA A 107 -15.13 0.81 5.84
N VAL A 108 -14.26 1.74 6.22
CA VAL A 108 -13.21 2.28 5.32
C VAL A 108 -12.16 1.21 4.95
N LEU A 109 -11.73 0.42 5.94
CA LEU A 109 -10.67 -0.60 5.82
C LEU A 109 -11.13 -2.01 6.27
N ASP A 110 -12.39 -2.36 6.04
CA ASP A 110 -12.93 -3.68 6.43
C ASP A 110 -12.66 -4.75 5.37
N THR A 111 -11.45 -5.35 5.41
CA THR A 111 -10.98 -6.35 4.43
C THR A 111 -10.98 -5.80 3.01
N VAL A 112 -10.04 -4.90 2.75
CA VAL A 112 -9.91 -4.16 1.49
C VAL A 112 -8.46 -4.06 1.06
N ASN A 113 -8.25 -3.65 -0.19
CA ASN A 113 -6.93 -3.31 -0.72
C ASN A 113 -6.71 -1.79 -0.69
N THR A 114 -5.46 -1.39 -0.51
CA THR A 114 -4.97 -0.03 -0.76
C THR A 114 -3.74 -0.10 -1.67
N ALA A 115 -3.21 1.05 -2.07
CA ALA A 115 -1.95 1.16 -2.78
C ALA A 115 -1.01 2.14 -2.06
N SER A 116 0.28 2.07 -2.39
CA SER A 116 1.19 3.17 -2.07
C SER A 116 0.67 4.46 -2.71
N VAL A 117 0.97 5.61 -2.11
CA VAL A 117 0.64 6.91 -2.71
C VAL A 117 1.22 7.00 -4.12
N GLU A 118 2.42 6.45 -4.31
CA GLU A 118 3.13 6.45 -5.58
C GLU A 118 2.45 5.63 -6.67
N GLY A 119 1.69 4.60 -6.28
CA GLY A 119 0.99 3.68 -7.16
C GLY A 119 -0.53 3.86 -7.24
N ALA A 120 -1.11 4.84 -6.53
CA ALA A 120 -2.55 5.00 -6.43
C ALA A 120 -3.28 5.14 -7.78
N LEU A 121 -2.62 5.76 -8.77
CA LEU A 121 -3.17 5.97 -10.11
C LEU A 121 -3.04 4.74 -11.02
N MET A 122 -2.27 3.72 -10.65
CA MET A 122 -2.12 2.50 -11.44
C MET A 122 -3.49 1.86 -11.68
N TYR A 123 -4.30 1.68 -10.64
CA TYR A 123 -5.62 1.05 -10.75
C TYR A 123 -6.59 1.89 -11.60
N VAL A 124 -6.53 3.22 -11.45
CA VAL A 124 -7.33 4.15 -12.26
C VAL A 124 -7.00 3.96 -13.74
N GLN A 125 -5.71 3.95 -14.10
CA GLN A 125 -5.25 3.86 -15.48
C GLN A 125 -5.43 2.46 -16.08
N ALA A 126 -5.01 1.43 -15.37
CA ALA A 126 -4.97 0.05 -15.87
C ALA A 126 -6.35 -0.60 -16.00
N GLU A 127 -7.31 -0.15 -15.19
CA GLU A 127 -8.62 -0.80 -15.10
C GLU A 127 -9.81 0.17 -14.95
N GLY A 128 -9.58 1.40 -14.51
CA GLY A 128 -10.64 2.31 -14.12
C GLY A 128 -11.29 3.09 -15.27
N ILE A 129 -10.47 3.58 -16.20
CA ILE A 129 -10.85 4.66 -17.12
C ILE A 129 -11.02 4.24 -18.58
N ASN A 130 -10.49 3.08 -18.99
CA ASN A 130 -10.50 2.67 -20.39
C ASN A 130 -11.93 2.51 -20.91
N ALA A 131 -12.33 3.35 -21.87
CA ALA A 131 -13.68 3.39 -22.44
C ALA A 131 -14.10 2.05 -23.05
N ARG A 132 -13.14 1.21 -23.49
CA ARG A 132 -13.40 -0.13 -24.03
C ARG A 132 -13.78 -1.16 -22.98
N GLU A 133 -13.48 -0.90 -21.71
CA GLU A 133 -13.66 -1.84 -20.60
C GLU A 133 -14.79 -1.38 -19.64
N GLN A 134 -15.43 -0.25 -19.94
CA GLN A 134 -16.54 0.26 -19.14
C GLN A 134 -17.79 -0.61 -19.29
N SER A 135 -18.32 -1.10 -18.17
CA SER A 135 -19.59 -1.84 -18.17
C SER A 135 -20.80 -0.94 -18.36
N ASN A 136 -20.71 0.32 -17.92
CA ASN A 136 -21.76 1.32 -18.01
C ASN A 136 -21.23 2.54 -18.77
N LYS A 137 -22.01 3.05 -19.73
CA LYS A 137 -21.64 4.25 -20.49
C LYS A 137 -21.47 5.46 -19.56
N CYS A 138 -20.37 6.18 -19.70
CA CYS A 138 -20.06 7.41 -18.94
C CYS A 138 -19.98 7.21 -17.43
N GLU A 139 -19.54 6.02 -17.01
CA GLU A 139 -19.20 5.67 -15.63
C GLU A 139 -17.83 4.97 -15.63
N ARG A 140 -16.89 5.46 -14.82
CA ARG A 140 -15.62 4.73 -14.57
C ARG A 140 -15.93 3.40 -13.87
N LYS A 141 -15.10 2.37 -14.08
CA LYS A 141 -15.26 1.07 -13.40
C LYS A 141 -15.43 1.30 -11.89
N ASN A 142 -16.34 0.55 -11.25
CA ASN A 142 -16.65 0.68 -9.82
C ASN A 142 -17.02 2.10 -9.36
N LYS A 143 -17.49 2.95 -10.28
CA LYS A 143 -17.85 4.36 -10.02
C LYS A 143 -16.71 5.20 -9.46
N MET A 144 -15.44 4.86 -9.75
CA MET A 144 -14.27 5.58 -9.22
C MET A 144 -14.38 7.10 -9.41
N GLN A 145 -14.26 7.84 -8.32
CA GLN A 145 -14.33 9.31 -8.32
C GLN A 145 -13.29 9.96 -7.42
N TYR A 146 -12.82 9.26 -6.38
CA TYR A 146 -11.99 9.86 -5.34
C TYR A 146 -10.75 9.01 -5.08
N ILE A 147 -9.65 9.69 -4.76
CA ILE A 147 -8.45 9.10 -4.19
C ILE A 147 -8.43 9.52 -2.72
N GLU A 148 -8.68 8.58 -1.81
CA GLU A 148 -8.61 8.81 -0.38
C GLU A 148 -7.22 8.50 0.14
N PHE A 149 -6.68 9.36 1.02
CA PHE A 149 -5.37 9.20 1.63
C PHE A 149 -5.52 8.85 3.10
N TYR A 150 -4.78 7.85 3.56
CA TYR A 150 -4.81 7.38 4.93
C TYR A 150 -3.43 7.47 5.54
N GLU A 151 -3.39 7.87 6.81
CA GLU A 151 -2.26 7.63 7.68
C GLU A 151 -2.58 6.43 8.56
N LEU A 152 -1.71 5.43 8.53
CA LEU A 152 -1.86 4.18 9.23
C LEU A 152 -0.75 4.03 10.26
N GLU A 153 -1.06 3.41 11.39
CA GLU A 153 -0.08 2.84 12.30
C GLU A 153 -0.19 1.31 12.16
N ILE A 154 0.93 0.63 11.91
CA ILE A 154 0.96 -0.81 11.62
C ILE A 154 1.92 -1.51 12.58
N VAL A 155 1.44 -2.59 13.21
CA VAL A 155 2.21 -3.54 14.00
C VAL A 155 1.80 -4.94 13.57
N GLN A 156 2.67 -5.64 12.85
CA GLN A 156 2.38 -7.00 12.44
C GLN A 156 2.32 -7.96 13.64
N PRO A 157 1.50 -9.02 13.55
CA PRO A 157 1.62 -10.15 14.46
C PRO A 157 3.03 -10.74 14.47
N THR A 158 3.58 -10.97 15.66
CA THR A 158 4.89 -11.64 15.80
C THR A 158 4.97 -12.98 15.06
N PRO A 159 3.93 -13.84 15.09
CA PRO A 159 3.90 -15.07 14.30
C PRO A 159 4.05 -14.86 12.79
N SER A 160 3.44 -13.81 12.24
CA SER A 160 3.51 -13.53 10.81
C SER A 160 4.90 -13.01 10.41
N VAL A 161 5.52 -12.17 11.24
CA VAL A 161 6.92 -11.75 11.04
C VAL A 161 7.83 -12.97 11.07
N ALA A 162 7.69 -13.85 12.07
CA ALA A 162 8.47 -15.08 12.18
C ALA A 162 8.30 -15.97 10.93
N TYR A 163 7.07 -16.15 10.47
CA TYR A 163 6.76 -17.04 9.36
C TYR A 163 7.29 -16.54 8.01
N TYR A 164 7.14 -15.24 7.74
CA TYR A 164 7.46 -14.65 6.44
C TYR A 164 8.88 -14.09 6.32
N THR A 165 9.62 -14.02 7.44
CA THR A 165 11.06 -13.78 7.43
C THR A 165 11.71 -14.71 6.41
N SER A 166 12.39 -14.12 5.43
CA SER A 166 13.14 -14.72 4.34
C SER A 166 12.32 -15.52 3.33
N LYS A 167 10.98 -15.46 3.43
CA LYS A 167 10.04 -16.04 2.46
C LYS A 167 9.35 -14.98 1.60
N HIS A 168 9.36 -13.72 2.03
CA HIS A 168 8.73 -12.62 1.32
C HIS A 168 9.74 -11.52 0.96
N SER A 169 9.52 -10.87 -0.19
CA SER A 169 10.42 -9.85 -0.73
C SER A 169 10.21 -8.45 -0.15
N THR A 170 9.12 -8.24 0.59
CA THR A 170 8.83 -6.97 1.27
C THR A 170 8.98 -7.17 2.78
N PRO A 171 10.15 -6.82 3.37
CA PRO A 171 10.38 -6.95 4.79
C PRO A 171 9.30 -6.22 5.60
N GLU A 172 8.93 -6.76 6.77
CA GLU A 172 7.84 -6.31 7.67
C GLU A 172 6.41 -6.59 7.20
N TYR A 173 6.20 -7.17 6.03
CA TYR A 173 4.86 -7.43 5.51
C TYR A 173 4.66 -8.90 5.19
N CYS A 174 3.41 -9.33 5.23
CA CYS A 174 3.00 -10.58 4.61
C CYS A 174 2.89 -10.42 3.09
N PRO A 175 2.78 -11.52 2.33
CA PRO A 175 2.34 -11.45 0.95
C PRO A 175 1.00 -10.72 0.82
N PHE A 176 0.85 -9.95 -0.24
CA PHE A 176 -0.44 -9.37 -0.60
C PHE A 176 -1.46 -10.47 -0.87
N VAL A 177 -2.64 -10.34 -0.24
CA VAL A 177 -3.82 -11.18 -0.51
C VAL A 177 -4.89 -10.28 -1.09
N ALA A 178 -5.31 -10.52 -2.32
CA ALA A 178 -6.38 -9.73 -2.94
C ALA A 178 -7.67 -9.82 -2.09
N MET A 179 -8.31 -8.68 -1.85
CA MET A 179 -9.55 -8.59 -1.08
C MET A 179 -10.66 -7.88 -1.86
N ASP A 180 -11.76 -8.58 -2.11
CA ASP A 180 -12.92 -8.10 -2.84
C ASP A 180 -14.21 -8.36 -2.05
N GLY A 181 -15.12 -7.37 -2.03
CA GLY A 181 -16.43 -7.52 -1.38
C GLY A 181 -16.38 -7.72 0.15
N GLY A 182 -15.27 -7.38 0.79
CA GLY A 182 -15.07 -7.54 2.24
C GLY A 182 -14.47 -8.88 2.64
N LYS A 183 -14.05 -9.72 1.70
CA LYS A 183 -13.35 -10.97 1.98
C LYS A 183 -12.07 -11.09 1.16
N CYS A 184 -11.24 -12.08 1.47
CA CYS A 184 -10.23 -12.55 0.53
C CYS A 184 -10.90 -12.98 -0.79
N THR A 185 -10.31 -12.59 -1.90
CA THR A 185 -10.73 -12.98 -3.24
C THR A 185 -10.52 -14.48 -3.42
N ASP A 186 -11.53 -15.19 -3.93
CA ASP A 186 -11.45 -16.63 -4.16
C ASP A 186 -10.42 -16.94 -5.27
N GLN A 187 -9.64 -17.99 -5.07
CA GLN A 187 -8.76 -18.61 -6.07
C GLN A 187 -9.40 -19.93 -6.54
N GLY A 188 -10.18 -19.85 -7.63
CA GLY A 188 -11.00 -20.97 -8.08
C GLY A 188 -12.20 -21.16 -7.15
N SER A 189 -12.30 -22.33 -6.52
CA SER A 189 -13.40 -22.67 -5.59
C SER A 189 -13.06 -22.47 -4.11
N ASP A 190 -11.87 -21.95 -3.79
CA ASP A 190 -11.35 -21.84 -2.43
C ASP A 190 -10.64 -20.49 -2.24
N ILE A 191 -10.32 -20.11 -1.00
CA ILE A 191 -9.52 -18.92 -0.70
C ILE A 191 -8.01 -19.25 -0.74
N PRO A 192 -7.14 -18.24 -1.00
CA PRO A 192 -5.69 -18.43 -1.02
C PRO A 192 -5.15 -18.99 0.31
N PRO A 193 -4.08 -19.81 0.31
CA PRO A 193 -3.47 -20.33 1.53
C PRO A 193 -3.07 -19.23 2.53
N GLU A 194 -2.55 -18.10 2.04
CA GLU A 194 -2.18 -16.95 2.86
C GLU A 194 -3.38 -16.35 3.59
N CYS A 195 -4.58 -16.42 3.00
CA CYS A 195 -5.81 -16.00 3.66
C CYS A 195 -6.19 -16.96 4.81
N LYS A 196 -6.04 -18.26 4.59
CA LYS A 196 -6.33 -19.29 5.61
C LYS A 196 -5.40 -19.16 6.83
N GLN A 197 -4.17 -18.71 6.62
CA GLN A 197 -3.19 -18.48 7.69
C GLN A 197 -3.57 -17.36 8.66
N PHE A 198 -4.45 -16.43 8.28
CA PHE A 198 -4.91 -15.38 9.22
C PHE A 198 -5.57 -16.01 10.46
N ASP A 199 -6.45 -16.98 10.24
CA ASP A 199 -7.22 -17.65 11.28
C ASP A 199 -6.77 -19.10 11.57
N GLY A 200 -5.83 -19.65 10.80
CA GLY A 200 -5.35 -21.03 10.92
C GLY A 200 -6.35 -22.07 10.40
N ILE A 201 -7.00 -21.77 9.27
CA ILE A 201 -8.04 -22.60 8.67
C ILE A 201 -7.41 -23.75 7.86
N GLY A 202 -8.02 -24.94 7.92
CA GLY A 202 -7.65 -26.05 7.03
C GLY A 202 -6.24 -26.57 7.24
N GLY A 203 -5.76 -26.58 8.49
CA GLY A 203 -4.43 -27.06 8.84
C GLY A 203 -3.30 -26.06 8.56
N GLU A 204 -3.60 -24.81 8.23
CA GLU A 204 -2.61 -23.74 8.12
C GLU A 204 -2.19 -23.20 9.51
N PRO A 205 -0.96 -22.71 9.69
CA PRO A 205 -0.57 -22.04 10.92
C PRO A 205 -1.39 -20.76 11.12
N LYS A 206 -1.84 -20.51 12.35
CA LYS A 206 -2.52 -19.26 12.73
C LYS A 206 -1.50 -18.15 12.93
N LEU A 207 -1.28 -17.33 11.91
CA LEU A 207 -0.31 -16.24 11.89
C LEU A 207 -0.91 -14.90 12.38
N GLY A 208 -2.23 -14.79 12.43
CA GLY A 208 -2.94 -13.55 12.73
C GLY A 208 -3.13 -12.67 11.49
N HIS A 209 -4.04 -11.70 11.59
CA HIS A 209 -4.45 -10.80 10.51
C HIS A 209 -3.36 -9.78 10.12
N CYS A 210 -2.32 -10.23 9.43
CA CYS A 210 -1.20 -9.37 9.03
C CYS A 210 -1.49 -8.53 7.79
N VAL A 211 -0.98 -7.29 7.75
CA VAL A 211 -1.07 -6.44 6.55
C VAL A 211 -0.12 -7.00 5.49
N GLY A 212 -0.67 -7.26 4.30
CA GLY A 212 0.10 -7.76 3.16
C GLY A 212 0.63 -6.63 2.29
N ALA A 213 1.73 -6.86 1.58
CA ALA A 213 2.29 -5.90 0.62
C ALA A 213 3.04 -6.61 -0.52
N ASN A 214 2.70 -6.30 -1.77
CA ASN A 214 3.46 -6.75 -2.95
C ASN A 214 3.82 -5.56 -3.83
N LYS A 215 4.99 -5.64 -4.47
CA LYS A 215 5.42 -4.68 -5.47
C LYS A 215 4.69 -4.93 -6.80
N VAL A 216 4.08 -3.89 -7.37
CA VAL A 216 3.28 -3.96 -8.62
C VAL A 216 3.64 -2.80 -9.55
N GLU A 217 4.92 -2.45 -9.63
CA GLU A 217 5.39 -1.27 -10.38
C GLU A 217 5.60 -1.49 -11.88
N THR A 218 5.58 -2.75 -12.33
CA THR A 218 5.90 -3.14 -13.71
C THR A 218 4.70 -3.64 -14.51
N ASP A 219 3.46 -3.35 -14.08
CA ASP A 219 2.29 -3.68 -14.90
C ASP A 219 2.41 -2.93 -16.24
N PRO A 220 2.45 -3.62 -17.38
CA PRO A 220 2.73 -2.98 -18.66
C PRO A 220 1.66 -1.97 -19.09
N ARG A 221 0.43 -2.08 -18.56
CA ARG A 221 -0.67 -1.13 -18.81
C ARG A 221 -0.49 0.19 -18.07
N ALA A 222 0.23 0.15 -16.95
CA ALA A 222 0.43 1.29 -16.06
C ALA A 222 1.67 1.08 -15.18
N PRO A 223 2.88 1.22 -15.73
CA PRO A 223 4.10 1.05 -14.96
C PRO A 223 4.33 2.27 -14.07
N TYR A 224 3.90 2.19 -12.81
CA TYR A 224 4.06 3.24 -11.80
C TYR A 224 5.22 2.87 -10.86
N PRO A 225 6.40 3.53 -10.98
CA PRO A 225 7.54 3.24 -10.12
C PRO A 225 7.21 3.42 -8.64
N GLY A 226 7.59 2.45 -7.80
CA GLY A 226 7.25 2.48 -6.38
C GLY A 226 5.79 2.12 -6.06
N ASN A 227 5.04 1.58 -7.03
CA ASN A 227 3.73 1.02 -6.75
C ASN A 227 3.84 -0.26 -5.90
N TYR A 228 3.13 -0.25 -4.78
CA TYR A 228 2.85 -1.42 -3.97
C TYR A 228 1.35 -1.53 -3.74
N TRP A 229 0.83 -2.74 -3.79
CA TRP A 229 -0.52 -3.04 -3.33
C TRP A 229 -0.46 -3.63 -1.94
N PHE A 230 -1.41 -3.22 -1.11
CA PHE A 230 -1.51 -3.67 0.27
C PHE A 230 -2.87 -4.28 0.53
N SER A 231 -2.89 -5.32 1.36
CA SER A 231 -4.11 -5.99 1.79
C SER A 231 -4.31 -5.78 3.28
N PHE A 232 -5.49 -5.29 3.67
CA PHE A 232 -5.85 -4.99 5.05
C PHE A 232 -6.90 -5.98 5.55
N PRO A 233 -6.50 -7.17 6.02
CA PRO A 233 -7.46 -8.14 6.52
C PRO A 233 -8.07 -7.61 7.82
N ASN A 234 -9.40 -7.63 7.89
CA ASN A 234 -10.13 -7.35 9.11
C ASN A 234 -10.96 -8.58 9.50
N SER A 235 -11.49 -8.56 10.73
CA SER A 235 -12.38 -9.60 11.28
C SER A 235 -13.30 -10.26 10.24
N CYS A 236 -13.49 -11.58 10.35
CA CYS A 236 -14.25 -12.41 9.41
C CYS A 236 -13.75 -12.32 7.97
N VAL A 237 -12.44 -12.43 7.76
CA VAL A 237 -11.78 -12.20 6.47
C VAL A 237 -12.24 -13.14 5.34
N THR A 238 -12.93 -14.23 5.66
CA THR A 238 -13.49 -15.20 4.71
C THR A 238 -14.93 -14.89 4.29
N LYS A 239 -15.59 -13.91 4.92
CA LYS A 239 -17.00 -13.57 4.70
C LYS A 239 -17.15 -12.21 4.03
N GLY A 240 -18.05 -12.11 3.05
CA GLY A 240 -18.40 -10.83 2.44
C GLY A 240 -19.06 -9.90 3.45
N TRP A 241 -19.05 -8.58 3.19
CA TRP A 241 -19.51 -7.56 4.17
C TRP A 241 -20.89 -7.84 4.79
N LYS A 242 -21.83 -8.36 3.99
CA LYS A 242 -23.21 -8.67 4.45
C LYS A 242 -23.26 -9.77 5.50
N ASP A 243 -22.27 -10.67 5.51
CA ASP A 243 -22.24 -11.86 6.36
C ASP A 243 -21.29 -11.69 7.57
N LYS A 244 -20.67 -10.51 7.73
CA LYS A 244 -19.80 -10.18 8.86
C LYS A 244 -20.60 -9.68 10.07
N THR A 245 -21.36 -10.59 10.69
CA THR A 245 -22.16 -10.30 11.89
C THR A 245 -21.28 -9.95 13.10
N ASP A 246 -21.89 -9.35 14.13
CA ASP A 246 -21.18 -9.02 15.37
C ASP A 246 -20.64 -10.28 16.07
N GLU A 247 -21.39 -11.38 16.03
CA GLU A 247 -20.96 -12.69 16.55
C GLU A 247 -19.72 -13.19 15.81
N CYS A 248 -19.75 -13.16 14.47
CA CYS A 248 -18.60 -13.56 13.67
C CYS A 248 -17.37 -12.73 14.01
N ARG A 249 -17.52 -11.40 14.17
CA ARG A 249 -16.40 -10.50 14.45
C ARG A 249 -15.83 -10.69 15.85
N ALA A 250 -16.67 -11.10 16.81
CA ALA A 250 -16.24 -11.49 18.14
C ALA A 250 -15.44 -12.82 18.11
N GLU A 251 -15.89 -13.80 17.32
CA GLU A 251 -15.22 -15.10 17.18
C GLU A 251 -13.91 -15.01 16.38
N ASN A 252 -13.90 -14.23 15.30
CA ASN A 252 -12.79 -14.08 14.36
C ASN A 252 -12.29 -12.64 14.34
N SER A 253 -11.78 -12.20 15.49
CA SER A 253 -11.28 -10.83 15.69
C SER A 253 -9.89 -10.60 15.09
N GLY A 254 -9.57 -9.34 14.81
CA GLY A 254 -8.23 -8.88 14.43
C GLY A 254 -8.27 -7.92 13.25
N GLY A 255 -7.08 -7.47 12.83
CA GLY A 255 -6.94 -6.46 11.79
C GLY A 255 -7.08 -5.05 12.34
N LEU A 256 -8.22 -4.40 12.09
CA LEU A 256 -8.44 -3.00 12.45
C LEU A 256 -8.71 -2.84 13.95
N CYS A 257 -7.96 -1.94 14.58
CA CYS A 257 -8.17 -1.56 15.98
C CYS A 257 -9.52 -0.84 16.19
N ALA A 258 -10.07 -0.97 17.40
CA ALA A 258 -11.21 -0.16 17.79
C ALA A 258 -10.85 1.34 17.75
N PRO A 259 -11.83 2.24 17.55
CA PRO A 259 -11.54 3.66 17.43
C PRO A 259 -10.79 4.21 18.66
N GLY A 260 -9.65 4.87 18.41
CA GLY A 260 -8.79 5.46 19.45
C GLY A 260 -7.76 4.49 20.04
N GLU A 261 -7.84 3.19 19.71
CA GLU A 261 -6.84 2.21 20.13
C GLU A 261 -5.64 2.19 19.17
N LYS A 262 -4.48 1.81 19.71
CA LYS A 262 -3.25 1.62 18.96
C LYS A 262 -3.01 0.14 18.68
N PRO A 263 -2.45 -0.21 17.51
CA PRO A 263 -2.09 -1.59 17.22
C PRO A 263 -0.99 -2.10 18.15
N ASP A 264 -1.11 -3.36 18.53
CA ASP A 264 -0.14 -4.09 19.34
C ASP A 264 0.33 -5.40 18.66
N GLY A 265 -0.23 -5.71 17.47
CA GLY A 265 0.04 -6.94 16.74
C GLY A 265 -0.59 -8.19 17.35
N VAL A 266 -1.38 -8.05 18.43
CA VAL A 266 -2.02 -9.16 19.14
C VAL A 266 -3.55 -9.01 19.09
N LYS A 267 -4.08 -7.91 19.62
CA LYS A 267 -5.50 -7.58 19.58
C LYS A 267 -5.89 -7.05 18.21
N CYS A 268 -5.05 -6.18 17.66
CA CYS A 268 -5.22 -5.59 16.35
C CYS A 268 -3.87 -5.23 15.74
N THR A 269 -3.85 -5.18 14.42
CA THR A 269 -2.63 -5.06 13.60
C THR A 269 -2.45 -3.66 13.05
N PHE A 270 -3.54 -2.94 12.81
CA PHE A 270 -3.45 -1.58 12.29
C PHE A 270 -4.54 -0.68 12.85
N SER A 271 -4.20 0.59 12.99
CA SER A 271 -5.17 1.68 13.11
C SER A 271 -4.94 2.67 11.98
N TYR A 272 -5.91 3.52 11.71
CA TYR A 272 -5.77 4.53 10.67
C TYR A 272 -6.57 5.78 11.00
N LYS A 273 -6.20 6.87 10.32
CA LYS A 273 -7.08 8.02 10.10
C LYS A 273 -7.06 8.38 8.62
N THR A 274 -8.20 8.81 8.10
CA THR A 274 -8.28 9.38 6.76
C THR A 274 -7.79 10.83 6.82
N LEU A 275 -6.75 11.13 6.04
CA LEU A 275 -6.17 12.46 5.93
C LEU A 275 -7.06 13.39 5.10
N GLY A 276 -7.72 12.84 4.08
CA GLY A 276 -8.55 13.60 3.15
C GLY A 276 -8.73 12.82 1.85
N TYR A 277 -9.23 13.52 0.83
CA TYR A 277 -9.48 12.93 -0.47
C TYR A 277 -9.21 13.94 -1.61
N LEU A 278 -8.97 13.42 -2.81
CA LEU A 278 -8.85 14.18 -4.05
C LEU A 278 -9.86 13.66 -5.06
N ASN A 279 -10.65 14.54 -5.67
CA ASN A 279 -11.52 14.17 -6.79
C ASN A 279 -10.66 13.96 -8.06
N ILE A 280 -10.85 12.82 -8.72
CA ILE A 280 -10.13 12.48 -9.96
C ILE A 280 -10.43 13.49 -11.07
N ASP A 281 -11.66 14.00 -11.16
CA ASP A 281 -12.04 14.97 -12.19
C ASP A 281 -11.28 16.30 -12.04
N ASP A 282 -10.98 16.70 -10.79
CA ASP A 282 -10.15 17.87 -10.48
C ASP A 282 -8.67 17.65 -10.77
N LEU A 283 -8.21 16.40 -10.64
CA LEU A 283 -6.82 16.01 -10.91
C LEU A 283 -6.54 16.00 -12.42
N VAL A 284 -7.44 15.39 -13.19
CA VAL A 284 -7.23 15.16 -14.64
C VAL A 284 -7.66 16.35 -15.50
N GLY A 285 -8.17 17.42 -14.88
CA GLY A 285 -8.48 18.69 -15.54
C GLY A 285 -9.87 18.76 -16.18
N ILE A 286 -10.79 17.86 -15.81
CA ILE A 286 -12.18 17.88 -16.31
C ILE A 286 -12.90 19.12 -15.76
N THR A 287 -12.70 19.44 -14.48
CA THR A 287 -13.44 20.52 -13.80
C THR A 287 -12.89 21.92 -14.04
N ASP A 288 -11.61 22.05 -14.40
CA ASP A 288 -11.00 23.32 -14.80
C ASP A 288 -10.91 23.51 -16.32
N GLY A 289 -11.36 22.50 -17.08
CA GLY A 289 -11.40 22.49 -18.54
C GLY A 289 -10.08 22.19 -19.22
N SER A 290 -8.98 22.00 -18.47
CA SER A 290 -7.68 21.70 -19.06
C SER A 290 -7.60 20.35 -19.76
N ALA A 291 -8.58 19.45 -19.52
CA ALA A 291 -8.74 18.17 -20.18
C ALA A 291 -8.95 18.26 -21.71
N ILE A 292 -9.43 19.40 -22.24
CA ILE A 292 -9.64 19.60 -23.69
C ILE A 292 -9.00 20.89 -24.20
N LYS A 293 -8.87 20.99 -25.53
CA LYS A 293 -8.22 22.13 -26.18
C LYS A 293 -9.01 23.43 -26.00
N GLU A 294 -10.33 23.34 -26.03
CA GLU A 294 -11.28 24.45 -25.90
C GLU A 294 -11.30 25.06 -24.48
N LYS A 295 -10.64 24.41 -23.50
CA LYS A 295 -10.59 24.86 -22.10
C LYS A 295 -11.98 25.01 -21.46
N LYS A 296 -12.97 24.24 -21.93
CA LYS A 296 -14.32 24.24 -21.35
C LYS A 296 -14.36 23.35 -20.11
N PRO A 297 -14.73 23.87 -18.93
CA PRO A 297 -14.92 23.07 -17.73
C PRO A 297 -16.22 22.26 -17.79
N PHE A 298 -16.23 21.10 -17.14
CA PHE A 298 -17.40 20.25 -16.93
C PHE A 298 -17.59 19.99 -15.44
N LYS A 299 -18.82 19.72 -15.01
CA LYS A 299 -19.08 19.46 -13.58
C LYS A 299 -18.40 18.18 -13.08
N ASN A 300 -18.32 17.16 -13.94
CA ASN A 300 -17.76 15.85 -13.62
C ASN A 300 -17.53 15.03 -14.90
N PHE A 301 -16.93 13.85 -14.75
CA PHE A 301 -16.69 12.89 -15.83
C PHE A 301 -17.97 12.52 -16.61
N THR A 302 -19.10 12.36 -15.92
CA THR A 302 -20.36 11.99 -16.59
C THR A 302 -20.80 13.08 -17.57
N GLU A 303 -20.77 14.36 -17.19
CA GLU A 303 -21.10 15.47 -18.10
C GLU A 303 -20.09 15.57 -19.25
N PHE A 304 -18.80 15.44 -18.95
CA PHE A 304 -17.72 15.43 -19.94
C PHE A 304 -17.94 14.34 -21.01
N CYS A 305 -18.25 13.11 -20.57
CA CYS A 305 -18.49 11.98 -21.46
C CYS A 305 -19.80 12.12 -22.25
N LEU A 306 -20.89 12.59 -21.61
CA LEU A 306 -22.17 12.83 -22.29
C LEU A 306 -22.08 13.93 -23.36
N ALA A 307 -21.16 14.87 -23.20
CA ALA A 307 -20.84 15.88 -24.21
C ALA A 307 -20.01 15.33 -25.39
N GLY A 308 -19.70 14.03 -25.41
CA GLY A 308 -19.00 13.35 -26.49
C GLY A 308 -17.47 13.32 -26.36
N HIS A 309 -16.92 13.72 -25.20
CA HIS A 309 -15.49 13.63 -24.95
C HIS A 309 -15.09 12.28 -24.35
N VAL A 310 -13.82 11.90 -24.56
CA VAL A 310 -13.26 10.61 -24.11
C VAL A 310 -12.10 10.90 -23.17
N GLU A 311 -12.12 10.32 -21.96
CA GLU A 311 -11.02 10.47 -21.01
C GLU A 311 -9.82 9.61 -21.44
N PHE A 312 -10.08 8.33 -21.71
CA PHE A 312 -9.07 7.37 -22.13
C PHE A 312 -9.72 6.24 -22.94
N ASP A 313 -9.25 6.04 -24.17
CA ASP A 313 -9.60 4.94 -25.05
C ASP A 313 -8.30 4.36 -25.63
N ALA A 314 -8.01 3.13 -25.23
CA ALA A 314 -6.81 2.43 -25.66
C ALA A 314 -7.06 0.94 -25.87
N GLU A 315 -6.35 0.37 -26.82
CA GLU A 315 -6.26 -1.07 -27.02
C GLU A 315 -5.21 -1.66 -26.05
N ASN A 316 -5.59 -2.67 -25.28
CA ASN A 316 -4.64 -3.44 -24.47
C ASN A 316 -3.94 -4.49 -25.36
N THR A 317 -2.63 -4.36 -25.54
CA THR A 317 -1.82 -5.24 -26.40
C THR A 317 -1.20 -6.42 -25.65
N GLY A 318 -1.50 -6.58 -24.35
CA GLY A 318 -0.81 -7.50 -23.43
C GLY A 318 0.58 -7.03 -23.00
N SER A 319 1.20 -6.15 -23.78
CA SER A 319 2.48 -5.46 -23.49
C SER A 319 2.31 -3.98 -23.16
N GLY A 320 1.06 -3.54 -22.96
CA GLY A 320 0.70 -2.18 -22.56
C GLY A 320 -0.53 -1.67 -23.30
N PHE A 321 -0.68 -0.35 -23.35
CA PHE A 321 -1.77 0.31 -24.07
C PHE A 321 -1.31 0.97 -25.37
N LYS A 322 -2.05 0.74 -26.46
CA LYS A 322 -2.00 1.56 -27.67
C LYS A 322 -3.16 2.55 -27.62
N VAL A 323 -2.84 3.82 -27.38
CA VAL A 323 -3.84 4.88 -27.20
C VAL A 323 -4.43 5.30 -28.53
N GLU A 324 -5.77 5.34 -28.61
CA GLU A 324 -6.51 5.90 -29.75
C GLU A 324 -6.99 7.33 -29.46
N THR A 325 -7.52 7.58 -28.27
CA THR A 325 -7.96 8.91 -27.84
C THR A 325 -7.79 9.06 -26.34
N THR A 326 -7.34 10.23 -25.91
CA THR A 326 -7.04 10.49 -24.50
C THR A 326 -7.05 11.98 -24.22
N ILE A 327 -7.33 12.35 -22.97
CA ILE A 327 -7.01 13.69 -22.46
C ILE A 327 -5.50 13.83 -22.22
N PRO A 328 -4.95 15.07 -22.14
CA PRO A 328 -3.52 15.31 -21.96
C PRO A 328 -2.92 14.60 -20.74
N PHE A 329 -3.69 14.49 -19.66
CA PHE A 329 -3.24 13.85 -18.44
C PHE A 329 -2.78 12.41 -18.70
N TRP A 330 -3.46 11.62 -19.53
CA TRP A 330 -3.19 10.19 -19.75
C TRP A 330 -2.35 9.85 -21.00
N GLU A 331 -1.83 10.84 -21.76
CA GLU A 331 -1.18 10.65 -23.08
C GLU A 331 -0.10 9.56 -23.20
N LYS A 332 0.74 9.37 -22.18
CA LYS A 332 1.82 8.37 -22.18
C LYS A 332 1.59 7.31 -21.09
N PRO A 333 0.66 6.36 -21.28
CA PRO A 333 0.30 5.42 -20.22
C PRO A 333 1.43 4.42 -19.90
N ASN A 334 2.22 4.04 -20.90
CA ASN A 334 3.29 3.03 -20.75
C ASN A 334 4.65 3.63 -20.33
N ASP A 335 4.72 4.95 -20.09
CA ASP A 335 5.96 5.67 -19.77
C ASP A 335 6.07 5.87 -18.25
N GLU A 336 7.04 5.22 -17.62
CA GLU A 336 7.30 5.32 -16.17
C GLU A 336 7.57 6.75 -15.69
N THR A 337 8.23 7.57 -16.51
CA THR A 337 8.52 8.97 -16.16
C THR A 337 7.24 9.80 -16.20
N ALA A 338 6.38 9.57 -17.20
CA ALA A 338 5.07 10.21 -17.25
C ALA A 338 4.18 9.78 -16.07
N ASN A 339 4.18 8.49 -15.72
CA ASN A 339 3.43 7.95 -14.58
C ASN A 339 3.92 8.55 -13.26
N ARG A 340 5.24 8.63 -13.04
CA ARG A 340 5.82 9.34 -11.89
C ARG A 340 5.36 10.81 -11.85
N GLY A 341 5.40 11.51 -12.99
CA GLY A 341 4.96 12.89 -13.09
C GLY A 341 3.46 13.08 -12.77
N ARG A 342 2.60 12.11 -13.08
CA ARG A 342 1.17 12.11 -12.68
C ARG A 342 1.01 11.97 -11.17
N THR A 343 1.76 11.05 -10.57
CA THR A 343 1.80 10.88 -9.12
C THR A 343 2.26 12.15 -8.41
N GLU A 344 3.32 12.80 -8.89
CA GLU A 344 3.80 14.07 -8.35
C GLU A 344 2.74 15.18 -8.46
N GLN A 345 2.03 15.26 -9.60
CA GLN A 345 0.91 16.18 -9.77
C GLN A 345 -0.25 15.88 -8.81
N MET A 346 -0.57 14.60 -8.58
CA MET A 346 -1.59 14.18 -7.61
C MET A 346 -1.24 14.63 -6.20
N ILE A 347 -0.02 14.34 -5.74
CA ILE A 347 0.48 14.75 -4.42
C ILE A 347 0.45 16.27 -4.27
N LYS A 348 0.97 16.99 -5.27
CA LYS A 348 0.99 18.46 -5.29
C LYS A 348 -0.42 19.04 -5.20
N LYS A 349 -1.35 18.57 -6.04
CA LYS A 349 -2.74 19.02 -6.07
C LYS A 349 -3.44 18.76 -4.73
N TYR A 350 -3.27 17.56 -4.16
CA TYR A 350 -3.84 17.24 -2.85
C TYR A 350 -3.30 18.16 -1.75
N ASN A 351 -1.98 18.35 -1.67
CA ASN A 351 -1.35 19.20 -0.66
C ASN A 351 -1.73 20.69 -0.82
N GLU A 352 -2.00 21.15 -2.03
CA GLU A 352 -2.52 22.51 -2.29
C GLU A 352 -3.99 22.70 -1.86
N LEU A 353 -4.79 21.64 -1.90
CA LEU A 353 -6.22 21.64 -1.60
C LEU A 353 -6.52 21.36 -0.13
N ALA A 354 -5.77 20.45 0.51
CA ALA A 354 -5.99 20.05 1.89
C ALA A 354 -6.14 21.23 2.88
N PRO A 355 -5.24 22.24 2.90
CA PRO A 355 -5.38 23.39 3.82
C PRO A 355 -6.53 24.33 3.45
N LYS A 356 -7.15 24.16 2.26
CA LYS A 356 -8.26 24.98 1.74
C LYS A 356 -9.59 24.21 1.74
N ALA A 357 -9.63 23.02 2.34
CA ALA A 357 -10.82 22.19 2.37
C ALA A 357 -12.00 22.97 2.97
N LYS A 358 -13.12 23.01 2.22
CA LYS A 358 -14.35 23.71 2.63
C LYS A 358 -15.24 22.84 3.51
N VAL A 359 -15.07 21.51 3.43
CA VAL A 359 -15.80 20.52 4.20
C VAL A 359 -14.79 19.74 5.01
N GLY A 360 -15.06 19.57 6.31
CA GLY A 360 -14.18 18.89 7.24
C GLY A 360 -12.77 19.47 7.32
N LYS A 361 -11.84 18.70 7.89
CA LYS A 361 -10.43 19.09 8.01
C LYS A 361 -9.56 18.08 7.27
N MET A 362 -9.10 18.43 6.07
CA MET A 362 -8.09 17.66 5.37
C MET A 362 -6.70 17.98 5.90
N GLN A 363 -5.82 16.98 5.94
CA GLN A 363 -4.44 17.10 6.38
C GLN A 363 -3.51 16.89 5.17
N PRO A 364 -2.55 17.80 4.90
CA PRO A 364 -1.52 17.56 3.90
C PRO A 364 -0.78 16.23 4.17
N LEU A 365 -0.28 15.60 3.11
CA LEU A 365 0.63 14.47 3.25
C LEU A 365 1.90 14.94 3.98
N PRO A 366 2.46 14.13 4.89
CA PRO A 366 3.67 14.51 5.62
C PRO A 366 4.86 14.68 4.68
N ASP A 367 5.85 15.47 5.12
CA ASP A 367 7.16 15.44 4.48
C ASP A 367 7.79 14.04 4.63
N LEU A 368 8.36 13.50 3.56
CA LEU A 368 8.92 12.15 3.55
C LEU A 368 10.15 12.01 4.46
N THR A 369 10.96 13.05 4.58
CA THR A 369 12.14 13.04 5.44
C THR A 369 11.71 13.02 6.91
N GLU A 370 10.74 13.85 7.27
CA GLU A 370 10.16 13.84 8.62
C GLU A 370 9.44 12.54 8.94
N LEU A 371 8.66 12.00 8.00
CA LEU A 371 7.96 10.72 8.17
C LEU A 371 8.97 9.59 8.39
N THR A 372 10.05 9.57 7.61
CA THR A 372 11.14 8.60 7.74
C THR A 372 11.87 8.73 9.07
N ALA A 373 12.17 9.95 9.51
CA ALA A 373 12.86 10.19 10.78
C ALA A 373 12.02 9.78 12.00
N LYS A 374 10.69 9.85 11.91
CA LYS A 374 9.76 9.45 12.98
C LYS A 374 9.51 7.94 13.03
N ASN A 375 9.82 7.22 11.95
CA ASN A 375 9.63 5.77 11.86
C ASN A 375 10.81 4.99 12.45
N PRO A 376 10.56 3.77 12.94
CA PRO A 376 11.63 2.93 13.46
C PRO A 376 12.61 2.51 12.36
N LYS A 377 13.87 2.32 12.75
CA LYS A 377 14.88 1.76 11.87
C LYS A 377 14.50 0.34 11.48
N CYS A 378 14.74 -0.03 10.22
CA CYS A 378 14.30 -1.30 9.67
C CYS A 378 14.87 -2.55 10.38
N TYR A 379 16.08 -2.44 10.94
CA TYR A 379 16.70 -3.54 11.68
C TYR A 379 15.98 -3.89 13.00
N LEU A 380 15.15 -2.99 13.54
CA LEU A 380 14.37 -3.25 14.75
C LEU A 380 13.20 -4.20 14.50
N ASN A 381 12.73 -4.26 13.25
CA ASN A 381 11.50 -4.94 12.89
C ASN A 381 11.71 -6.20 12.05
N THR A 382 12.89 -6.40 11.46
CA THR A 382 13.16 -7.53 10.55
C THR A 382 14.57 -8.09 10.69
N LYS A 383 14.68 -9.42 10.60
CA LYS A 383 15.94 -10.14 10.63
C LYS A 383 16.79 -9.85 9.39
N GLU A 384 16.16 -9.68 8.23
CA GLU A 384 16.82 -9.33 6.97
C GLU A 384 17.58 -8.02 7.11
N CYS A 385 16.94 -6.98 7.64
CA CYS A 385 17.59 -5.69 7.82
C CYS A 385 18.59 -5.66 8.97
N ALA A 386 18.37 -6.47 10.01
CA ALA A 386 19.33 -6.60 11.10
C ALA A 386 20.64 -7.25 10.67
N THR A 387 20.59 -8.16 9.68
CA THR A 387 21.74 -8.93 9.19
C THR A 387 22.31 -8.42 7.86
N ALA A 388 21.65 -7.46 7.21
CA ALA A 388 22.06 -6.93 5.91
C ALA A 388 23.44 -6.27 5.95
N GLU A 389 24.32 -6.66 5.02
CA GLU A 389 25.70 -6.16 4.94
C GLU A 389 25.79 -4.62 4.86
N PHE A 390 24.91 -4.01 4.06
CA PHE A 390 24.82 -2.57 3.88
C PHE A 390 23.64 -1.95 4.62
N GLY A 391 22.93 -2.73 5.43
CA GLY A 391 21.74 -2.29 6.15
C GLY A 391 20.50 -2.14 5.25
N CYS A 392 19.52 -1.43 5.77
CA CYS A 392 18.26 -1.15 5.09
C CYS A 392 17.88 0.33 5.15
N ARG A 393 16.98 0.74 4.27
CA ARG A 393 16.37 2.08 4.29
C ARG A 393 14.86 2.03 4.25
N ARG A 394 14.21 3.04 4.82
CA ARG A 394 12.77 3.32 4.63
C ARG A 394 12.59 4.04 3.29
N THR A 395 11.55 3.67 2.55
CA THR A 395 11.24 4.26 1.25
C THR A 395 9.76 4.55 1.11
N LEU A 396 9.43 5.53 0.25
CA LEU A 396 8.06 5.88 -0.15
C LEU A 396 7.20 6.43 1.00
N TYR A 397 6.00 6.92 0.68
CA TYR A 397 4.99 7.27 1.68
C TYR A 397 4.56 6.07 2.53
N ALA A 398 4.60 4.87 1.96
CA ALA A 398 4.28 3.64 2.67
C ALA A 398 5.34 3.23 3.71
N GLN A 399 6.52 3.86 3.70
CA GLN A 399 7.61 3.63 4.67
C GLN A 399 8.11 2.19 4.66
N LEU A 400 8.23 1.59 3.48
CA LEU A 400 8.68 0.22 3.30
C LEU A 400 10.17 0.08 3.60
N CYS A 401 10.56 -0.99 4.28
CA CYS A 401 11.96 -1.37 4.45
C CYS A 401 12.51 -2.01 3.18
N GLN A 402 13.63 -1.47 2.69
CA GLN A 402 14.34 -2.00 1.53
C GLN A 402 15.77 -2.36 1.93
N VAL A 403 16.17 -3.60 1.67
CA VAL A 403 17.57 -4.05 1.82
C VAL A 403 18.45 -3.33 0.82
N CYS A 404 19.54 -2.73 1.30
CA CYS A 404 20.49 -2.04 0.46
C CYS A 404 21.49 -3.03 -0.15
N SER A 405 21.73 -2.91 -1.46
CA SER A 405 22.70 -3.74 -2.19
C SER A 405 24.13 -3.20 -2.15
N LYS A 406 24.32 -1.97 -1.67
CA LYS A 406 25.62 -1.31 -1.46
C LYS A 406 25.47 -0.18 -0.44
N ALA A 407 26.59 0.32 0.08
CA ALA A 407 26.59 1.45 1.01
C ALA A 407 26.15 2.74 0.30
N GLU A 408 25.02 3.32 0.72
CA GLU A 408 24.45 4.56 0.19
C GLU A 408 23.81 5.40 1.30
N PRO A 409 23.56 6.71 1.07
CA PRO A 409 22.78 7.53 1.98
C PRO A 409 21.43 6.90 2.33
N GLY A 410 21.08 6.91 3.62
CA GLY A 410 19.85 6.34 4.15
C GLY A 410 19.90 4.83 4.41
N CYS A 411 20.93 4.11 3.96
CA CYS A 411 21.12 2.70 4.28
C CYS A 411 21.74 2.56 5.67
N GLU A 412 20.92 2.13 6.63
CA GLU A 412 21.29 2.06 8.04
C GLU A 412 21.50 0.61 8.47
N LYS A 413 22.73 0.33 8.92
CA LYS A 413 23.10 -0.96 9.50
C LYS A 413 22.63 -1.05 10.95
N ALA A 414 22.31 -2.27 11.37
CA ALA A 414 22.21 -2.55 12.80
C ALA A 414 23.54 -2.24 13.51
N PRO A 415 23.51 -1.70 14.74
CA PRO A 415 24.67 -1.65 15.61
C PRO A 415 25.32 -3.03 15.76
N ALA A 416 26.64 -3.11 15.93
CA ALA A 416 27.37 -4.37 15.96
C ALA A 416 26.97 -5.29 17.12
N ASP A 417 26.45 -4.72 18.20
CA ASP A 417 25.95 -5.39 19.40
C ASP A 417 24.45 -5.74 19.31
N PHE A 418 23.73 -5.23 18.31
CA PHE A 418 22.32 -5.55 18.11
C PHE A 418 22.14 -6.94 17.52
N LYS A 419 21.22 -7.72 18.10
CA LYS A 419 20.77 -9.00 17.57
C LYS A 419 19.26 -8.99 17.47
N PHE A 420 18.74 -9.31 16.29
CA PHE A 420 17.31 -9.55 16.13
C PHE A 420 16.93 -10.84 16.87
N PRO A 421 15.82 -10.85 17.63
CA PRO A 421 15.39 -12.05 18.36
C PRO A 421 15.02 -13.18 17.40
N GLU A 422 15.23 -14.42 17.84
CA GLU A 422 14.75 -15.59 17.11
C GLU A 422 13.26 -15.81 17.43
N LEU A 423 12.40 -15.53 16.47
CA LEU A 423 10.95 -15.61 16.67
C LEU A 423 10.41 -17.02 16.39
N GLU A 424 9.44 -17.47 17.18
CA GLU A 424 8.82 -18.77 17.00
C GLU A 424 7.68 -18.74 15.96
N VAL A 425 7.70 -19.72 15.06
CA VAL A 425 6.60 -19.96 14.12
C VAL A 425 5.60 -20.93 14.76
N PRO A 426 4.30 -20.57 14.86
CA PRO A 426 3.29 -21.50 15.37
C PRO A 426 3.24 -22.78 14.55
N LYS A 427 3.16 -23.92 15.25
CA LYS A 427 2.87 -25.18 14.59
C LYS A 427 1.41 -25.15 14.11
N PRO A 428 1.12 -25.72 12.93
CA PRO A 428 -0.26 -25.87 12.53
C PRO A 428 -1.03 -26.71 13.56
N PRO A 429 -2.34 -26.47 13.75
CA PRO A 429 -3.17 -27.33 14.57
C PRO A 429 -2.99 -28.78 14.13
N LYS A 430 -2.78 -29.71 15.06
CA LYS A 430 -2.87 -31.13 14.70
C LYS A 430 -4.31 -31.37 14.28
N GLU A 431 -4.52 -31.82 13.06
CA GLU A 431 -5.80 -32.44 12.72
C GLU A 431 -5.92 -33.68 13.59
N ASP A 432 -6.72 -33.59 14.65
CA ASP A 432 -7.17 -34.78 15.36
C ASP A 432 -7.97 -35.59 14.34
N ARG A 433 -7.31 -36.60 13.78
CA ARG A 433 -7.99 -37.68 13.04
C ARG A 433 -8.80 -38.46 14.05
N ASP A 434 -9.95 -37.91 14.43
CA ASP A 434 -10.90 -38.64 15.23
C ASP A 434 -11.65 -39.61 14.30
N GLY A 435 -11.60 -40.91 14.64
CA GLY A 435 -12.40 -41.93 14.00
C GLY A 435 -11.64 -43.11 13.36
N SER A 436 -10.89 -43.86 14.16
CA SER A 436 -11.02 -45.33 14.17
C SER A 436 -10.47 -45.87 15.48
N ASP A 437 -11.41 -45.98 16.40
CA ASP A 437 -11.38 -46.88 17.53
C ASP A 437 -11.07 -48.29 17.00
N ASP A 438 -9.93 -48.86 17.39
CA ASP A 438 -9.75 -50.31 17.46
C ASP A 438 -8.69 -50.60 18.53
N GLY A 439 -9.21 -50.78 19.74
CA GLY A 439 -8.46 -51.40 20.81
C GLY A 439 -8.13 -52.85 20.45
N SER A 440 -6.85 -53.19 20.47
CA SER A 440 -6.42 -54.53 20.84
C SER A 440 -4.97 -54.49 21.31
N GLY A 441 -4.79 -54.64 22.62
CA GLY A 441 -3.50 -55.01 23.17
C GLY A 441 -3.28 -56.50 22.98
N THR A 442 -2.11 -56.91 22.51
CA THR A 442 -1.44 -58.12 23.02
C THR A 442 0.05 -58.05 22.78
N SER A 443 0.79 -58.42 23.82
CA SER A 443 2.21 -58.73 23.88
C SER A 443 2.56 -60.01 23.09
N GLY A 444 3.77 -60.08 22.52
CA GLY A 444 4.29 -61.31 21.91
C GLY A 444 5.61 -61.09 21.19
N ASN A 445 6.54 -62.03 21.35
CA ASN A 445 7.99 -61.85 21.28
C ASN A 445 8.61 -62.60 20.07
N ALA A 446 9.84 -62.21 19.71
CA ALA A 446 10.90 -62.98 19.04
C ALA A 446 10.87 -63.23 17.50
N GLY A 447 12.04 -63.02 16.87
CA GLY A 447 12.63 -64.00 15.95
C GLY A 447 13.07 -63.57 14.54
N ASP A 448 14.30 -63.04 14.44
CA ASP A 448 15.40 -63.45 13.54
C ASP A 448 15.28 -63.51 11.98
N ARG A 449 16.34 -62.96 11.34
CA ARG A 449 17.00 -63.30 10.05
C ARG A 449 16.54 -62.77 8.66
N ASP A 450 17.36 -61.84 8.18
CA ASP A 450 18.27 -61.93 7.01
C ASP A 450 17.76 -62.22 5.57
N ASN A 451 17.94 -61.18 4.72
CA ASN A 451 18.89 -61.10 3.59
C ASN A 451 18.33 -60.92 2.14
N SER A 452 19.05 -60.04 1.42
CA SER A 452 19.18 -59.83 -0.04
C SER A 452 17.98 -59.24 -0.80
N GLY A 453 18.12 -58.25 -1.68
CA GLY A 453 19.27 -57.55 -2.26
C GLY A 453 18.78 -56.51 -3.29
N GLU A 454 19.73 -55.91 -4.00
CA GLU A 454 19.60 -54.97 -5.14
C GLU A 454 19.55 -53.46 -4.85
N THR A 455 20.76 -52.88 -4.79
CA THR A 455 21.10 -51.57 -5.38
C THR A 455 21.25 -51.74 -6.90
N PRO A 456 20.95 -50.73 -7.74
CA PRO A 456 21.89 -49.63 -8.00
C PRO A 456 21.13 -48.27 -8.18
N THR A 457 21.66 -47.05 -8.20
CA THR A 457 22.94 -46.48 -8.64
C THR A 457 22.99 -45.04 -8.12
N ALA A 458 24.17 -44.48 -7.88
CA ALA A 458 24.37 -43.11 -7.43
C ALA A 458 24.74 -42.12 -8.57
N THR A 459 24.33 -40.85 -8.35
CA THR A 459 24.92 -39.55 -8.79
C THR A 459 24.66 -39.07 -10.24
N PRO A 460 24.62 -37.73 -10.55
CA PRO A 460 25.07 -36.60 -9.73
C PRO A 460 24.21 -35.32 -9.65
N LYS A 461 24.64 -34.46 -8.71
CA LYS A 461 24.29 -33.04 -8.53
C LYS A 461 24.50 -32.22 -9.82
N ASN A 462 23.59 -31.29 -10.13
CA ASN A 462 23.94 -29.86 -10.20
C ASN A 462 22.72 -28.93 -10.37
N ALA A 463 22.94 -27.72 -9.87
CA ALA A 463 22.13 -26.51 -9.82
C ALA A 463 21.23 -26.19 -11.01
N ALA A 464 20.06 -25.61 -10.70
CA ALA A 464 19.61 -24.36 -11.31
C ALA A 464 18.58 -23.69 -10.39
N ALA A 465 18.90 -22.48 -9.96
CA ALA A 465 17.96 -21.54 -9.37
C ALA A 465 16.87 -21.25 -10.42
N GLY A 466 15.65 -21.71 -10.17
CA GLY A 466 14.49 -21.43 -11.00
C GLY A 466 13.83 -20.14 -10.56
N THR A 467 14.17 -19.04 -11.22
CA THR A 467 13.41 -17.78 -11.21
C THR A 467 12.01 -18.09 -11.74
N THR A 468 11.05 -18.29 -10.85
CA THR A 468 9.65 -18.43 -11.23
C THR A 468 9.05 -17.04 -11.37
N ALA A 469 8.95 -16.60 -12.62
CA ALA A 469 8.16 -15.44 -12.99
C ALA A 469 6.69 -15.75 -12.68
N TYR A 470 6.13 -15.11 -11.65
CA TYR A 470 4.69 -15.07 -11.44
C TYR A 470 4.09 -14.20 -12.56
N SER A 471 3.55 -14.85 -13.57
CA SER A 471 2.60 -14.22 -14.48
C SER A 471 1.37 -13.85 -13.66
N ALA A 472 1.13 -12.56 -13.47
CA ALA A 472 -0.12 -12.05 -12.92
C ALA A 472 -1.26 -12.39 -13.88
N ALA A 473 -1.85 -13.57 -13.72
CA ALA A 473 -3.14 -13.88 -14.31
C ALA A 473 -4.19 -13.12 -13.51
N ALA A 474 -4.56 -11.93 -13.98
CA ALA A 474 -5.78 -11.27 -13.57
C ALA A 474 -6.95 -12.16 -14.00
N ALA A 475 -7.42 -13.04 -13.10
CA ALA A 475 -8.63 -13.80 -13.30
C ALA A 475 -9.81 -12.84 -13.22
N VAL A 476 -10.36 -12.49 -14.38
CA VAL A 476 -11.63 -11.78 -14.52
C VAL A 476 -12.75 -12.75 -14.11
N ALA A 477 -13.12 -12.73 -12.84
CA ALA A 477 -14.38 -13.31 -12.38
C ALA A 477 -15.44 -12.21 -12.33
N SER A 478 -16.01 -11.88 -13.49
CA SER A 478 -17.21 -11.05 -13.59
C SER A 478 -18.39 -11.81 -12.98
N THR A 479 -18.67 -11.59 -11.70
CA THR A 479 -19.98 -11.93 -11.11
C THR A 479 -20.76 -10.66 -10.86
N LEU A 480 -21.79 -10.49 -11.70
CA LEU A 480 -22.86 -9.53 -11.55
C LEU A 480 -23.57 -9.75 -10.20
N LEU A 481 -23.53 -8.76 -9.33
CA LEU A 481 -24.65 -8.48 -8.43
C LEU A 481 -24.91 -6.98 -8.39
N ALA A 482 -25.77 -6.55 -9.32
CA ALA A 482 -26.58 -5.36 -9.15
C ALA A 482 -27.76 -5.71 -8.23
N ALA A 483 -27.78 -5.15 -7.01
CA ALA A 483 -28.97 -4.83 -6.21
C ALA A 483 -28.49 -4.19 -4.89
N ALA A 484 -28.57 -2.87 -4.75
CA ALA A 484 -29.74 -2.12 -4.29
C ALA A 484 -29.81 -2.00 -2.76
N LEU A 485 -29.72 -0.74 -2.32
CA LEU A 485 -30.29 -0.10 -1.13
C LEU A 485 -29.66 -0.35 0.26
N LEU A 486 -29.37 0.82 0.87
CA LEU A 486 -29.07 1.18 2.27
C LEU A 486 -27.63 1.06 2.75
#